data_AF-B9JMJ4-F1
#
_entry.id   AF-B9JMJ4-F1
#
_cell.length_a   1.000
_cell.length_b   1.000
_cell.length_c   1.000
_cell.angle_alpha   90.00
_cell.angle_beta   90.00
_cell.angle_gamma   90.00
#
_symmetry.space_group_name_H-M   'P 1'
#
loop_
_entity.id
_entity.type
_entity.pdbx_description
1 polymer ?
#
loop_
_entity_poly.entity_id
_entity_poly.type
_entity_poly.pdbx_seq_one_letter_code
_entity_poly.pdbx_strand_id
1 'polypeptide(L)'
;MSCPECGQELTIWVQGMSLNVTCNNCGWTVATTNRDHAAFDETTYTVRLDRADRLRSKTILDVSMVLGIGVIQARLVVDQDLPVAQAVTATSAMLLRDAFVKRGLQVVVEPPLPWNPDGTRA
;
A
#
# COMPACT_ATOMS: atom_id res chain seq x y z
N MET A 1 26.24 -0.32 -15.97
CA MET A 1 26.98 -1.35 -15.21
C MET A 1 27.30 -2.48 -16.17
N SER A 2 28.51 -3.04 -16.12
CA SER A 2 28.93 -4.13 -17.00
C SER A 2 28.81 -5.49 -16.32
N CYS A 3 28.54 -6.53 -17.10
CA CYS A 3 28.47 -7.91 -16.65
C CYS A 3 29.82 -8.38 -16.09
N PRO A 4 29.87 -8.99 -14.90
CA PRO A 4 31.12 -9.46 -14.31
C PRO A 4 31.75 -10.63 -15.08
N GLU A 5 30.95 -11.41 -15.80
CA GLU A 5 31.42 -12.59 -16.55
C GLU A 5 31.96 -12.25 -17.94
N CYS A 6 31.29 -11.34 -18.67
CA CYS A 6 31.62 -11.07 -20.08
C CYS A 6 31.78 -9.59 -20.45
N GLY A 7 31.66 -8.66 -19.49
CA GLY A 7 31.85 -7.23 -19.71
C GLY A 7 30.72 -6.51 -20.47
N GLN A 8 29.74 -7.25 -21.01
CA GLN A 8 28.61 -6.69 -21.76
C GLN A 8 27.61 -5.93 -20.89
N GLU A 9 26.71 -5.18 -21.52
CA GLU A 9 25.68 -4.41 -20.83
C GLU A 9 24.67 -5.31 -20.08
N LEU A 10 24.19 -4.80 -18.94
CA LEU A 10 23.20 -5.45 -18.10
C LEU A 10 21.84 -4.78 -18.25
N THR A 11 20.78 -5.59 -18.32
CA THR A 11 19.39 -5.11 -18.23
C THR A 11 18.91 -5.21 -16.79
N ILE A 12 18.27 -4.16 -16.28
CA ILE A 12 17.75 -4.08 -14.91
C ILE A 12 16.24 -3.86 -14.96
N TRP A 13 15.48 -4.62 -14.18
CA TRP A 13 14.03 -4.41 -14.02
C TRP A 13 13.54 -4.79 -12.63
N VAL A 14 12.42 -4.21 -12.23
CA VAL A 14 11.76 -4.49 -10.94
C VAL A 14 10.62 -5.48 -11.16
N GLN A 15 10.49 -6.44 -10.25
CA GLN A 15 9.35 -7.35 -10.18
C GLN A 15 8.95 -7.53 -8.71
N GLY A 16 7.93 -6.77 -8.28
CA GLY A 16 7.51 -6.72 -6.89
C GLY A 16 8.66 -6.29 -5.96
N MET A 17 9.00 -7.14 -4.99
CA MET A 17 10.10 -6.89 -4.05
C MET A 17 11.49 -7.22 -4.61
N SER A 18 11.60 -7.66 -5.87
CA SER A 18 12.87 -8.05 -6.48
C SER A 18 13.35 -7.01 -7.48
N LEU A 19 14.63 -6.66 -7.41
CA LEU A 19 15.40 -5.99 -8.44
C LEU A 19 16.21 -7.06 -9.17
N ASN A 20 15.88 -7.28 -10.44
CA ASN A 20 16.52 -8.28 -11.28
C ASN A 20 17.53 -7.62 -12.20
N VAL A 21 18.66 -8.27 -12.38
CA VAL A 21 19.73 -7.84 -13.29
C VAL A 21 20.16 -9.03 -14.11
N THR A 22 20.12 -8.91 -15.44
CA THR A 22 20.55 -9.98 -16.35
C THR A 22 21.49 -9.48 -17.44
N CYS A 23 22.37 -10.34 -17.91
CA CYS A 23 23.15 -10.14 -19.12
C CYS A 23 22.53 -10.96 -20.27
N ASN A 24 22.05 -10.25 -21.30
CA ASN A 24 21.45 -10.90 -22.47
C ASN A 24 22.47 -11.64 -23.36
N ASN A 25 23.77 -11.44 -23.13
CA ASN A 25 24.83 -12.09 -23.92
C ASN A 25 25.24 -13.45 -23.34
N CYS A 26 25.60 -13.52 -22.04
CA CYS A 26 26.11 -14.74 -21.41
C CYS A 26 25.12 -15.42 -20.46
N GLY A 27 23.92 -14.85 -20.26
CA GLY A 27 22.87 -15.41 -19.41
C GLY A 27 23.11 -15.27 -17.90
N TRP A 28 24.15 -14.55 -17.48
CA TRP A 28 24.38 -14.24 -16.07
C TRP A 28 23.20 -13.45 -15.50
N THR A 29 22.67 -13.87 -14.35
CA THR A 29 21.52 -13.24 -13.70
C THR A 29 21.72 -13.16 -12.20
N VAL A 30 21.23 -12.08 -11.61
CA VAL A 30 21.11 -11.91 -10.16
C VAL A 30 19.79 -11.24 -9.83
N ALA A 31 19.14 -11.72 -8.77
CA ALA A 31 18.00 -11.06 -8.17
C ALA A 31 18.41 -10.58 -6.78
N THR A 32 18.12 -9.31 -6.50
CA THR A 32 18.31 -8.71 -5.18
C THR A 32 17.02 -8.04 -4.73
N THR A 33 17.00 -7.51 -3.51
CA THR A 33 15.83 -6.85 -2.94
C THR A 33 15.67 -5.44 -3.51
N ASN A 34 14.48 -5.13 -4.03
CA ASN A 34 14.09 -3.76 -4.33
C ASN A 34 13.80 -3.01 -3.02
N ARG A 35 14.74 -2.17 -2.59
CA ARG A 35 14.55 -1.30 -1.41
C ARG A 35 13.63 -0.11 -1.66
N ASP A 36 13.35 0.22 -2.93
CA ASP A 36 12.37 1.24 -3.30
C ASP A 36 11.00 0.59 -3.52
N HIS A 37 10.47 0.03 -2.43
CA HIS A 37 9.17 -0.65 -2.38
C HIS A 37 8.47 -0.30 -1.07
N ALA A 38 7.14 -0.15 -1.09
CA ALA A 38 6.33 0.23 0.07
C ALA A 38 6.56 -0.64 1.33
N ALA A 39 7.03 -1.88 1.16
CA ALA A 39 7.38 -2.77 2.26
C ALA A 39 8.59 -2.30 3.10
N PHE A 40 9.44 -1.44 2.53
CA PHE A 40 10.58 -0.82 3.20
C PHE A 40 10.33 0.64 3.59
N ASP A 41 9.10 1.14 3.41
CA ASP A 41 8.73 2.49 3.84
C ASP A 41 8.54 2.53 5.36
N GLU A 42 9.38 3.34 6.02
CA GLU A 42 9.33 3.56 7.47
C GLU A 42 8.37 4.70 7.86
N THR A 43 7.80 5.41 6.88
CA THR A 43 6.81 6.45 7.12
C THR A 43 5.56 5.84 7.75
N THR A 44 5.06 6.49 8.80
CA THR A 44 3.79 6.11 9.43
C THR A 44 2.63 6.88 8.83
N TYR A 45 1.54 6.18 8.56
CA TYR A 45 0.36 6.73 7.93
C TYR A 45 -0.86 6.68 8.86
N THR A 46 -1.73 7.66 8.66
CA THR A 46 -3.07 7.73 9.24
C THR A 46 -4.09 7.56 8.12
N VAL A 47 -5.10 6.72 8.34
CA VAL A 47 -6.19 6.49 7.38
C VAL A 47 -7.49 6.99 7.99
N ARG A 48 -8.19 7.88 7.27
CA ARG A 48 -9.49 8.46 7.68
C ARG A 48 -10.53 8.18 6.61
N LEU A 49 -11.78 8.03 7.01
CA LEU A 49 -12.88 8.00 6.05
C LEU A 49 -13.05 9.40 5.47
N ASP A 50 -13.24 9.47 4.16
CA ASP A 50 -13.77 10.69 3.55
C ASP A 50 -15.29 10.71 3.76
N ARG A 51 -15.82 11.85 4.20
CA ARG A 51 -17.25 12.02 4.50
C ARG A 51 -18.02 12.23 3.22
N ALA A 52 -18.19 11.16 2.44
CA ALA A 52 -19.16 11.14 1.36
C ALA A 52 -20.60 11.04 1.91
N ASP A 53 -21.57 11.62 1.19
CA ASP A 53 -23.00 11.53 1.48
C ASP A 53 -23.51 10.07 1.35
N ARG A 54 -23.25 9.28 2.40
CA ARG A 54 -23.68 7.89 2.52
C ARG A 54 -24.56 7.72 3.74
N LEU A 55 -25.49 6.76 3.65
CA LEU A 55 -26.32 6.35 4.77
C LEU A 55 -25.43 5.92 5.94
N ARG A 56 -25.48 6.68 7.04
CA ARG A 56 -24.68 6.49 8.25
C ARG A 56 -24.65 5.04 8.73
N SER A 57 -25.80 4.37 8.80
CA SER A 57 -25.90 2.98 9.25
C SER A 57 -25.12 2.02 8.35
N LYS A 58 -25.08 2.26 7.04
CA LYS A 58 -24.30 1.46 6.09
C LYS A 58 -22.80 1.70 6.29
N THR A 59 -22.38 2.95 6.49
CA THR A 59 -20.98 3.30 6.78
C THR A 59 -20.49 2.59 8.03
N ILE A 60 -21.27 2.60 9.12
CA ILE A 60 -20.91 1.91 10.37
C ILE A 60 -20.71 0.40 10.15
N LEU A 61 -21.62 -0.25 9.41
CA LEU A 61 -21.52 -1.68 9.12
C LEU A 61 -20.29 -1.99 8.25
N ASP A 62 -20.02 -1.18 7.22
CA ASP A 62 -18.86 -1.36 6.36
C ASP A 62 -17.55 -1.17 7.14
N VAL A 63 -17.46 -0.17 8.02
CA VAL A 63 -16.31 0.05 8.91
C VAL A 63 -16.11 -1.13 9.86
N SER A 64 -17.19 -1.61 10.49
CA SER A 64 -17.14 -2.79 11.37
C SER A 64 -16.59 -4.01 10.63
N MET A 65 -17.04 -4.25 9.40
CA MET A 65 -16.59 -5.39 8.60
C MET A 65 -15.15 -5.25 8.09
N VAL A 66 -14.71 -4.06 7.68
CA VAL A 66 -13.33 -3.85 7.18
C VAL A 66 -12.32 -3.97 8.31
N LEU A 67 -12.62 -3.37 9.47
CA LEU A 67 -11.70 -3.36 10.61
C LEU A 67 -11.81 -4.61 11.48
N GLY A 68 -12.84 -5.45 11.29
CA GLY A 68 -13.11 -6.60 12.14
C GLY A 68 -13.47 -6.22 13.58
N ILE A 69 -14.03 -5.02 13.78
CA ILE A 69 -14.40 -4.49 15.10
C ILE A 69 -15.91 -4.53 15.32
N GLY A 70 -16.34 -4.46 16.58
CA GLY A 70 -17.77 -4.43 16.91
C GLY A 70 -18.49 -3.17 16.41
N VAL A 71 -19.80 -3.28 16.17
CA VAL A 71 -20.65 -2.18 15.65
C VAL A 71 -20.60 -0.93 16.55
N ILE A 72 -20.50 -1.10 17.88
CA ILE A 72 -20.39 0.03 18.82
C ILE A 72 -19.08 0.80 18.62
N GLN A 73 -17.96 0.09 18.42
CA GLN A 73 -16.66 0.70 18.16
C GLN A 73 -16.64 1.36 16.78
N ALA A 74 -17.19 0.70 15.76
CA ALA A 74 -17.31 1.29 14.42
C ALA A 74 -18.17 2.55 14.42
N ARG A 75 -19.25 2.55 15.21
CA ARG A 75 -20.07 3.75 15.42
C ARG A 75 -19.26 4.89 16.02
N LEU A 76 -18.43 4.61 17.03
CA LEU A 76 -17.57 5.63 17.63
C LEU A 76 -16.65 6.25 16.58
N VAL A 77 -16.00 5.41 15.76
CA VAL A 77 -15.11 5.85 14.69
C VAL A 77 -15.83 6.78 13.71
N VAL A 78 -17.02 6.39 13.25
CA VAL A 78 -17.80 7.17 12.29
C VAL A 78 -18.36 8.46 12.91
N ASP A 79 -18.98 8.37 14.09
CA ASP A 79 -19.68 9.51 14.71
C ASP A 79 -18.70 10.59 15.20
N GLN A 80 -17.53 10.18 15.72
CA GLN A 80 -16.54 11.10 16.27
C GLN A 80 -15.45 11.50 15.27
N ASP A 81 -15.56 11.08 14.02
CA ASP A 81 -14.51 11.32 13.01
C ASP A 81 -13.13 10.78 13.43
N LEU A 82 -13.08 9.61 14.05
CA LEU A 82 -11.79 9.03 14.40
C LEU A 82 -11.15 8.41 13.16
N PRO A 83 -9.81 8.37 13.08
CA PRO A 83 -9.14 7.56 12.07
C PRO A 83 -9.56 6.10 12.16
N VAL A 84 -9.69 5.45 11.00
CA VAL A 84 -9.91 4.00 10.91
C VAL A 84 -8.63 3.22 11.20
N ALA A 85 -7.48 3.87 11.02
CA ALA A 85 -6.17 3.37 11.45
C ALA A 85 -5.20 4.54 11.68
N GLN A 86 -4.28 4.38 12.64
CA GLN A 86 -3.22 5.35 12.94
C GLN A 86 -1.89 4.63 13.08
N ALA A 87 -0.80 5.34 12.76
CA ALA A 87 0.57 4.84 12.86
C ALA A 87 0.78 3.49 12.15
N VAL A 88 0.17 3.31 10.97
CA VAL A 88 0.30 2.09 10.17
C VAL A 88 1.36 2.25 9.09
N THR A 89 1.89 1.12 8.60
CA THR A 89 2.85 1.09 7.49
C THR A 89 2.18 1.46 6.16
N ALA A 90 2.98 1.80 5.14
CA ALA A 90 2.48 2.05 3.78
C ALA A 90 1.64 0.87 3.26
N THR A 91 2.13 -0.36 3.39
CA THR A 91 1.41 -1.57 2.96
C THR A 91 0.05 -1.70 3.65
N SER A 92 -0.02 -1.49 4.97
CA SER A 92 -1.28 -1.54 5.71
C SER A 92 -2.24 -0.43 5.30
N ALA A 93 -1.74 0.80 5.08
CA ALA A 93 -2.56 1.91 4.61
C ALA A 93 -3.14 1.64 3.21
N MET A 94 -2.34 1.08 2.29
CA MET A 94 -2.79 0.67 0.96
C MET A 94 -3.87 -0.40 1.02
N LEU A 95 -3.65 -1.46 1.82
CA LEU A 95 -4.62 -2.54 2.00
C LEU A 95 -5.95 -2.03 2.57
N LEU A 96 -5.89 -1.13 3.56
CA LEU A 96 -7.08 -0.51 4.13
C LEU A 96 -7.82 0.34 3.09
N ARG A 97 -7.09 1.20 2.35
CA ARG A 97 -7.67 2.01 1.27
C ARG A 97 -8.42 1.13 0.28
N ASP A 98 -7.79 0.06 -0.20
CA ASP A 98 -8.40 -0.84 -1.18
C ASP A 98 -9.62 -1.57 -0.60
N ALA A 99 -9.57 -1.99 0.68
CA ALA A 99 -10.68 -2.63 1.35
C ALA A 99 -11.91 -1.70 1.50
N PHE A 100 -11.68 -0.42 1.82
CA PHE A 100 -12.73 0.59 1.89
C PHE A 100 -13.29 0.95 0.51
N VAL A 101 -12.42 1.15 -0.49
CA VAL A 101 -12.81 1.47 -1.87
C VAL A 101 -13.66 0.36 -2.48
N LYS A 102 -13.32 -0.92 -2.26
CA LYS A 102 -14.14 -2.08 -2.70
C LYS A 102 -15.56 -2.07 -2.13
N ARG A 103 -15.79 -1.39 -1.01
CA ARG A 103 -17.12 -1.21 -0.40
C ARG A 103 -17.79 0.11 -0.79
N GLY A 104 -17.16 0.88 -1.67
CA GLY A 104 -17.63 2.20 -2.09
C GLY A 104 -17.47 3.27 -1.02
N LEU A 105 -16.47 3.12 -0.14
CA LEU A 105 -16.05 4.16 0.81
C LEU A 105 -14.74 4.78 0.32
N GLN A 106 -14.69 6.10 0.28
CA GLN A 106 -13.47 6.84 0.03
C GLN A 106 -12.71 7.02 1.35
N VAL A 107 -11.39 7.04 1.27
CA VAL A 107 -10.52 7.30 2.42
C VAL A 107 -9.45 8.30 2.05
N VAL A 108 -9.04 9.08 3.04
CA VAL A 108 -7.87 9.95 2.98
C VAL A 108 -6.75 9.27 3.74
N VAL A 109 -5.58 9.20 3.12
CA VAL A 109 -4.35 8.70 3.74
C VAL A 109 -3.39 9.85 3.93
N GLU A 110 -2.90 10.04 5.14
CA GLU A 110 -2.00 11.14 5.53
C GLU A 110 -0.71 10.57 6.16
N PRO A 111 0.49 10.92 5.65
CA PRO A 111 0.71 11.72 4.43
C PRO A 111 0.23 10.99 3.16
N PRO A 112 0.11 11.69 2.00
CA PRO A 112 -0.26 11.04 0.75
C PRO A 112 0.70 9.90 0.40
N LEU A 113 0.15 8.75 -0.02
CA LEU A 113 0.94 7.59 -0.41
C LEU A 113 1.65 7.85 -1.75
N PRO A 114 3.00 7.79 -1.81
CA PRO A 114 3.76 7.89 -3.06
C PRO A 114 3.83 6.54 -3.82
N TRP A 115 2.99 5.57 -3.46
CA TRP A 115 3.08 4.17 -3.90
C TRP A 115 1.88 3.76 -4.76
N ASN A 116 2.18 3.07 -5.86
CA ASN A 116 1.23 2.34 -6.69
C ASN A 116 0.66 1.13 -5.94
N PRO A 117 -0.49 0.56 -6.37
CA PRO A 117 -1.09 -0.62 -5.74
C PRO A 117 -0.17 -1.85 -5.66
N ASP A 118 0.84 -1.96 -6.53
CA ASP A 118 1.85 -3.03 -6.54
C ASP A 118 3.05 -2.74 -5.62
N GLY A 119 3.05 -1.61 -4.90
CA GLY A 119 4.10 -1.21 -3.96
C GLY A 119 5.28 -0.48 -4.60
N THR A 120 5.27 -0.27 -5.92
CA THR A 120 6.27 0.56 -6.63
C THR A 120 5.96 2.05 -6.47
N ARG A 121 6.93 2.94 -6.75
CA ARG A 121 6.67 4.39 -6.75
C ARG A 121 5.74 4.81 -7.89
N ALA A 122 4.79 5.68 -7.54
CA ALA A 122 3.85 6.31 -8.48
C ALA A 122 4.50 7.38 -9.37
#